data_AF-A0A7X9BNP2-F1
#
_entry.id   AF-A0A7X9BNP2-F1
#
_cell.length_a   1.000
_cell.length_b   1.000
_cell.length_c   1.000
_cell.angle_alpha   90.00
_cell.angle_beta   90.00
_cell.angle_gamma   90.00
#
_symmetry.space_group_name_H-M   'P 1'
#
loop_
_entity.id
_entity.type
_entity.pdbx_description
1 polymer ?
#
loop_
_entity_poly.entity_id
_entity_poly.type
_entity_poly.pdbx_seq_one_letter_code
_entity_poly.pdbx_strand_id
1 'polypeptide(L)'
;MGALFSLPVLLLTPTMALASEADIVLPYLTAEQSSMLTFGIFVCVLGMLFGLYQYKKVLKIRAHQSMLDVAATIYETCKTYLIQQGKFLVLLFCFIAFCIAFYFGYLQRMPIGSVMFILMWTVIGILGSYMVAWYGIRMNTKANSRTAFASLEGKPLKVLNIGLDAGMSIGVLLVSVE
;
A
#
# COMPACT_ATOMS: atom_id res chain seq x y z
N MET A 1 -10.70 24.16 44.01
CA MET A 1 -9.47 24.10 43.19
C MET A 1 -9.07 22.70 42.71
N GLY A 2 -9.51 21.59 43.34
CA GLY A 2 -9.08 20.23 42.93
C GLY A 2 -9.64 19.71 41.59
N ALA A 3 -10.84 20.12 41.19
CA ALA A 3 -11.50 19.62 39.97
C ALA A 3 -10.97 20.27 38.66
N LEU A 4 -10.27 21.41 38.74
CA LEU A 4 -9.71 22.10 37.57
C LEU A 4 -8.39 21.47 37.10
N PHE A 5 -7.68 20.75 37.99
CA PHE A 5 -6.43 20.06 37.68
C PHE A 5 -6.60 18.58 37.35
N SER A 6 -7.78 17.98 37.58
CA SER A 6 -8.01 16.55 37.32
C SER A 6 -8.14 16.23 35.83
N LEU A 7 -8.72 17.13 35.03
CA LEU A 7 -8.90 16.93 33.59
C LEU A 7 -7.58 17.01 32.80
N PRO A 8 -6.68 17.98 33.06
CA PRO A 8 -5.34 17.98 32.48
C PRO A 8 -4.52 16.75 32.90
N VAL A 9 -4.62 16.32 34.16
CA VAL A 9 -3.90 15.13 34.65
C VAL A 9 -4.38 13.87 33.94
N LEU A 10 -5.70 13.68 33.75
CA LEU A 10 -6.26 12.53 33.03
C LEU A 10 -5.86 12.52 31.53
N LEU A 11 -5.73 13.70 30.91
CA LEU A 11 -5.36 13.81 29.50
C LEU A 11 -3.84 13.70 29.26
N LEU A 12 -3.02 14.01 30.28
CA LEU A 12 -1.56 13.96 30.23
C LEU A 12 -0.95 12.69 30.83
N THR A 13 -1.73 11.83 31.49
CA THR A 13 -1.26 10.52 31.97
C THR A 13 -0.81 9.56 30.85
N PRO A 14 -1.46 9.45 29.67
CA PRO A 14 -0.98 8.54 28.63
C PRO A 14 0.33 9.00 27.98
N THR A 15 0.67 10.30 28.01
CA THR A 15 1.94 10.80 27.48
C THR A 15 3.14 10.55 28.41
N MET A 16 2.88 10.13 29.66
CA MET A 16 3.94 9.72 30.61
C MET A 16 4.43 8.29 30.36
N ALA A 17 3.69 7.49 29.59
CA ALA A 17 4.20 6.22 29.07
C ALA A 17 5.14 6.52 27.90
N LEU A 18 6.39 6.88 28.22
CA LEU A 18 7.52 7.03 27.29
C LEU A 18 7.93 5.66 26.71
N ALA A 19 6.99 4.97 26.06
CA ALA A 19 7.22 3.70 25.38
C ALA A 19 7.00 3.89 23.88
N SER A 20 7.97 3.46 23.08
CA SER A 20 7.87 3.39 21.63
C SER A 20 7.24 2.05 21.23
N GLU A 21 6.67 1.97 20.02
CA GLU A 21 6.31 0.69 19.37
C GLU A 21 7.50 -0.29 19.31
N ALA A 22 8.73 0.24 19.33
CA ALA A 22 9.96 -0.55 19.41
C ALA A 22 10.15 -1.29 20.76
N ASP A 23 9.49 -0.83 21.83
CA ASP A 23 9.60 -1.40 23.18
C ASP A 23 8.56 -2.52 23.43
N ILE A 24 7.72 -2.83 22.44
CA ILE A 24 6.68 -3.86 22.56
C ILE A 24 7.32 -5.24 22.65
N VAL A 25 7.17 -5.89 23.80
CA VAL A 25 7.52 -7.30 23.99
C VAL A 25 6.44 -8.15 23.34
N LEU A 26 6.77 -8.78 22.21
CA LEU A 26 5.85 -9.67 21.52
C LEU A 26 5.62 -10.96 22.35
N PRO A 27 4.36 -11.34 22.62
CA PRO A 27 4.08 -12.61 23.28
C PRO A 27 4.43 -13.79 22.36
N TYR A 28 4.79 -14.92 22.97
CA TYR A 28 4.98 -16.16 22.21
C TYR A 28 3.65 -16.58 21.58
N LEU A 29 3.64 -16.70 20.25
CA LEU A 29 2.49 -17.20 19.50
C LEU A 29 2.31 -18.69 19.82
N THR A 30 1.09 -19.10 20.16
CA THR A 30 0.75 -20.51 20.26
C THR A 30 0.78 -21.16 18.88
N ALA A 31 0.94 -22.49 18.80
CA ALA A 31 0.95 -23.20 17.53
C ALA A 31 -0.31 -22.93 16.68
N GLU A 32 -1.47 -22.77 17.34
CA GLU A 32 -2.73 -22.40 16.67
C GLU A 32 -2.65 -21.00 16.07
N GLN A 33 -2.13 -20.00 16.80
CA GLN A 33 -1.98 -18.63 16.30
C GLN A 33 -0.99 -18.54 15.14
N SER A 34 0.13 -19.27 15.19
CA SER A 34 1.07 -19.37 14.07
C SER A 34 0.45 -20.03 12.85
N SER A 35 -0.40 -21.04 13.04
CA SER A 35 -1.16 -21.66 11.96
C SER A 35 -2.17 -20.67 11.33
N MET A 36 -2.84 -19.86 12.14
CA MET A 36 -3.76 -18.81 11.66
C MET A 36 -3.02 -17.73 10.85
N LEU A 37 -1.84 -17.30 11.31
CA LEU A 37 -1.02 -16.33 10.57
C LEU A 37 -0.58 -16.89 9.22
N THR A 38 -0.13 -18.16 9.20
CA THR A 38 0.27 -18.85 7.96
C THR A 38 -0.91 -18.97 6.99
N PHE A 39 -2.10 -19.26 7.52
CA PHE A 39 -3.33 -19.26 6.72
C PHE A 39 -3.68 -17.87 6.18
N GLY A 40 -3.51 -16.81 6.98
CA GLY A 40 -3.68 -15.42 6.54
C GLY A 40 -2.77 -15.05 5.37
N ILE A 41 -1.48 -15.41 5.45
CA ILE A 41 -0.52 -15.22 4.35
C ILE A 41 -1.00 -15.94 3.08
N PHE A 42 -1.49 -17.17 3.21
CA PHE A 42 -2.05 -17.92 2.09
C PHE A 42 -3.26 -17.21 1.46
N VAL A 43 -4.16 -16.65 2.28
CA VAL A 43 -5.29 -15.84 1.81
C VAL A 43 -4.82 -14.59 1.07
N CYS A 44 -3.79 -13.89 1.54
CA CYS A 44 -3.21 -12.74 0.82
C CYS A 44 -2.66 -13.16 -0.56
N VAL A 45 -2.00 -14.32 -0.65
CA VAL A 45 -1.54 -14.85 -1.95
C VAL A 45 -2.71 -15.13 -2.89
N LEU A 46 -3.81 -15.72 -2.39
CA LEU A 46 -5.02 -15.90 -3.19
C LEU A 46 -5.66 -14.57 -3.60
N GLY A 47 -5.64 -13.57 -2.72
CA GLY A 47 -6.09 -12.20 -3.01
C GLY A 47 -5.32 -11.58 -4.16
N MET A 48 -3.98 -11.69 -4.16
CA MET A 48 -3.15 -11.23 -5.29
C MET A 48 -3.52 -11.93 -6.61
N LEU A 49 -3.72 -13.25 -6.59
CA LEU A 49 -4.16 -14.01 -7.77
C LEU A 49 -5.54 -13.57 -8.26
N PHE A 50 -6.47 -13.29 -7.34
CA PHE A 50 -7.79 -12.76 -7.67
C PHE A 50 -7.70 -11.36 -8.31
N GLY A 51 -6.83 -10.48 -7.79
CA GLY A 51 -6.54 -9.19 -8.39
C GLY A 51 -6.09 -9.33 -9.85
N LEU A 52 -5.14 -10.23 -10.12
CA LEU A 52 -4.65 -10.52 -11.47
C LEU A 52 -5.73 -11.14 -12.38
N TYR A 53 -6.60 -11.98 -11.83
CA TYR A 53 -7.75 -12.52 -12.57
C TYR A 53 -8.68 -11.40 -13.05
N GLN A 54 -9.03 -10.46 -12.17
CA GLN A 54 -9.85 -9.30 -12.51
C GLN A 54 -9.17 -8.38 -13.53
N TYR A 55 -7.85 -8.22 -13.46
CA TYR A 55 -7.08 -7.50 -14.48
C TYR A 55 -7.25 -8.13 -15.87
N LYS A 56 -7.11 -9.46 -15.97
CA LYS A 56 -7.31 -10.19 -17.23
C LYS A 56 -8.76 -10.06 -17.72
N LYS A 57 -9.75 -10.07 -16.82
CA LYS A 57 -11.16 -9.89 -17.16
C LYS A 57 -11.41 -8.53 -17.81
N VAL A 58 -10.91 -7.45 -17.21
CA VAL A 58 -11.02 -6.11 -17.80
C VAL A 58 -10.27 -6.04 -19.13
N LEU A 59 -9.07 -6.63 -19.22
CA LEU A 59 -8.29 -6.60 -20.45
C LEU A 59 -9.04 -7.19 -21.66
N LYS A 60 -9.87 -8.22 -21.47
CA LYS A 60 -10.68 -8.86 -22.52
C LYS A 60 -11.79 -7.98 -23.10
N ILE A 61 -12.16 -6.90 -22.43
CA ILE A 61 -13.20 -5.98 -22.92
C ILE A 61 -12.65 -5.18 -24.10
N ARG A 62 -13.43 -5.13 -25.18
CA ARG A 62 -13.08 -4.40 -26.41
C ARG A 62 -13.09 -2.90 -26.16
N ALA A 63 -12.17 -2.19 -26.81
CA ALA A 63 -12.12 -0.73 -26.85
C ALA A 63 -11.67 -0.29 -28.25
N HIS A 64 -12.10 0.90 -28.67
CA HIS A 64 -11.68 1.48 -29.95
C HIS A 64 -10.20 1.88 -29.92
N GLN A 65 -9.51 1.79 -31.07
CA GLN A 65 -8.09 2.08 -31.16
C GLN A 65 -7.75 3.49 -30.66
N SER A 66 -8.49 4.51 -31.10
CA SER A 66 -8.28 5.89 -30.65
C SER A 66 -8.38 6.07 -29.13
N MET A 67 -9.26 5.30 -28.45
CA MET A 67 -9.38 5.34 -26.99
C MET A 67 -8.20 4.64 -26.30
N LEU A 68 -7.66 3.58 -26.92
CA LEU A 68 -6.46 2.92 -26.45
C LEU A 68 -5.22 3.81 -26.60
N ASP A 69 -5.14 4.59 -27.68
CA ASP A 69 -4.04 5.51 -27.95
C ASP A 69 -4.01 6.65 -26.90
N VAL A 70 -5.17 7.26 -26.62
CA VAL A 70 -5.28 8.27 -25.56
C VAL A 70 -4.89 7.68 -24.19
N ALA A 71 -5.36 6.47 -23.87
CA ALA A 71 -4.99 5.81 -22.63
C ALA A 71 -3.50 5.46 -22.55
N ALA A 72 -2.84 5.18 -23.68
CA ALA A 72 -1.40 4.98 -23.75
C ALA A 72 -0.65 6.29 -23.43
N THR A 73 -1.08 7.42 -23.98
CA THR A 73 -0.50 8.73 -23.65
C THR A 73 -0.64 9.07 -22.16
N ILE A 74 -1.82 8.83 -21.57
CA ILE A 74 -2.03 9.03 -20.12
C ILE A 74 -1.07 8.14 -19.32
N TYR A 75 -0.95 6.86 -19.72
CA TYR A 75 -0.05 5.92 -19.05
C TYR A 75 1.41 6.38 -19.10
N GLU A 76 1.89 6.89 -20.23
CA GLU A 76 3.26 7.39 -20.37
C GLU A 76 3.54 8.61 -19.48
N THR A 77 2.60 9.54 -19.36
CA THR A 77 2.72 10.69 -18.45
C THR A 77 2.73 10.23 -16.99
N CYS A 78 1.78 9.37 -16.60
CA CYS A 78 1.73 8.82 -15.24
C CYS A 78 2.98 7.99 -14.89
N LYS A 79 3.50 7.23 -15.85
CA LYS A 79 4.75 6.47 -15.70
C LYS A 79 5.93 7.40 -15.41
N THR A 80 6.06 8.46 -16.18
CA THR A 80 7.14 9.46 -16.01
C THR A 80 7.03 10.11 -14.63
N TYR A 81 5.83 10.53 -14.23
CA TYR A 81 5.57 11.08 -12.90
C TYR A 81 5.97 10.12 -11.78
N LEU A 82 5.56 8.85 -11.89
CA LEU A 82 5.81 7.86 -10.86
C LEU A 82 7.30 7.48 -10.76
N ILE A 83 8.06 7.51 -11.87
CA ILE A 83 9.52 7.38 -11.85
C ILE A 83 10.17 8.57 -11.13
N GLN A 84 9.69 9.80 -11.38
CA GLN A 84 10.21 10.97 -10.67
C GLN A 84 9.89 10.93 -9.16
N GLN A 85 8.68 10.53 -8.78
CA GLN A 85 8.30 10.30 -7.39
C GLN A 85 9.19 9.23 -6.73
N GLY A 86 9.48 8.14 -7.44
CA GLY A 86 10.40 7.11 -6.94
C GLY A 86 11.80 7.65 -6.66
N LYS A 87 12.36 8.50 -7.54
CA LYS A 87 13.65 9.16 -7.31
C LYS A 87 13.64 10.06 -6.08
N PHE A 88 12.57 10.84 -5.91
CA PHE A 88 12.39 11.68 -4.73
C PHE A 88 12.27 10.84 -3.45
N LEU A 89 11.52 9.73 -3.52
CA LEU A 89 11.30 8.83 -2.38
C LEU A 89 12.60 8.16 -1.92
N VAL A 90 13.47 7.76 -2.86
CA VAL A 90 14.80 7.21 -2.53
C VAL A 90 15.65 8.26 -1.81
N LEU A 91 15.67 9.50 -2.30
CA LEU A 91 16.41 10.59 -1.64
C LEU A 91 15.88 10.84 -0.22
N LEU A 92 14.55 10.90 -0.07
CA LEU A 92 13.90 11.05 1.22
C LEU A 92 14.23 9.89 2.16
N PHE A 93 14.20 8.65 1.64
CA PHE A 93 14.55 7.46 2.41
C PHE A 93 15.99 7.50 2.91
N CYS A 94 16.96 8.00 2.13
CA CYS A 94 18.33 8.16 2.61
C CYS A 94 18.41 9.08 3.85
N PHE A 95 17.67 10.20 3.86
CA PHE A 95 17.61 11.09 5.03
C PHE A 95 16.94 10.41 6.24
N ILE A 96 15.81 9.74 6.02
CA ILE A 96 15.08 9.04 7.09
C ILE A 96 15.93 7.90 7.66
N ALA A 97 16.56 7.10 6.80
CA ALA A 97 17.42 5.99 7.19
C ALA A 97 18.62 6.47 8.02
N PHE A 98 19.21 7.62 7.68
CA PHE A 98 20.26 8.23 8.48
C PHE A 98 19.75 8.62 9.88
N CYS A 99 18.58 9.27 9.96
CA CYS A 99 17.97 9.63 11.25
C CYS A 99 17.63 8.40 12.10
N ILE A 100 17.07 7.34 11.49
CA ILE A 100 16.77 6.06 12.15
C ILE A 100 18.06 5.44 12.69
N ALA A 101 19.11 5.33 11.86
CA ALA A 101 20.38 4.73 12.27
C ALA A 101 21.03 5.50 13.42
N PHE A 102 21.00 6.83 13.40
CA PHE A 102 21.51 7.66 14.48
C PHE A 102 20.70 7.51 15.76
N TYR A 103 19.37 7.62 15.69
CA TYR A 103 18.50 7.55 16.86
C TYR A 103 18.54 6.17 17.52
N PHE A 104 18.28 5.11 16.75
CA PHE A 104 18.16 3.76 17.25
C PHE A 104 19.52 3.10 17.54
N GLY A 105 20.53 3.38 16.72
CA GLY A 105 21.87 2.84 16.89
C GLY A 105 22.69 3.55 17.97
N TYR A 106 22.77 4.89 17.93
CA TYR A 106 23.62 5.65 18.83
C TYR A 106 22.90 6.08 20.12
N LEU A 107 21.68 6.63 20.00
CA LEU A 107 20.97 7.21 21.15
C LEU A 107 20.29 6.15 22.03
N GLN A 108 19.55 5.22 21.41
CA GLN A 108 18.91 4.10 22.11
C GLN A 108 19.84 2.89 22.34
N ARG A 109 21.05 2.89 21.76
CA ARG A 109 22.06 1.81 21.88
C ARG A 109 21.51 0.42 21.55
N MET A 110 20.59 0.33 20.59
CA MET A 110 20.09 -0.97 20.13
C MET A 110 21.16 -1.75 19.37
N PRO A 111 21.12 -3.10 19.38
CA PRO A 111 22.03 -3.90 18.58
C PRO A 111 21.87 -3.58 17.09
N ILE A 112 23.00 -3.55 16.37
CA ILE A 112 23.06 -3.22 14.94
C ILE A 112 22.10 -4.09 14.11
N GLY A 113 21.93 -5.35 14.51
CA GLY A 113 20.99 -6.28 13.86
C GLY A 113 19.56 -5.75 13.85
N SER A 114 19.05 -5.23 14.97
CA SER A 114 17.69 -4.69 15.07
C SER A 114 17.50 -3.46 14.19
N VAL A 115 18.49 -2.57 14.13
CA VAL A 115 18.44 -1.38 13.27
C VAL A 115 18.40 -1.76 11.79
N MET A 116 19.19 -2.76 11.38
CA MET A 116 19.14 -3.29 10.01
C MET A 116 17.79 -3.92 9.68
N PHE A 117 17.17 -4.66 10.63
CA PHE A 117 15.83 -5.21 10.44
C PHE A 117 14.78 -4.11 10.23
N ILE A 118 14.81 -3.04 11.04
CA ILE A 118 13.89 -1.90 10.88
C ILE A 118 14.05 -1.29 9.48
N LEU A 119 15.29 -1.01 9.06
CA LEU A 119 15.56 -0.44 7.74
C LEU A 119 15.12 -1.37 6.60
N MET A 120 15.37 -2.68 6.72
CA MET A 120 14.97 -3.68 5.75
C MET A 120 13.44 -3.74 5.58
N TRP A 121 12.69 -3.85 6.68
CA TRP A 121 11.22 -3.86 6.63
C TRP A 121 10.65 -2.55 6.10
N THR A 122 11.27 -1.41 6.43
CA THR A 122 10.89 -0.11 5.86
C THR A 122 11.04 -0.09 4.34
N VAL A 123 12.15 -0.60 3.80
CA VAL A 123 12.37 -0.69 2.35
C VAL A 123 11.34 -1.62 1.70
N ILE A 124 11.07 -2.78 2.31
CA ILE A 124 10.07 -3.73 1.80
C ILE A 124 8.69 -3.06 1.71
N GLY A 125 8.27 -2.32 2.76
CA GLY A 125 7.00 -1.60 2.75
C GLY A 125 6.91 -0.52 1.67
N ILE A 126 7.97 0.28 1.50
CA ILE A 126 8.06 1.29 0.44
C ILE A 126 7.95 0.64 -0.95
N LEU A 127 8.67 -0.47 -1.18
CA LEU A 127 8.65 -1.19 -2.44
C LEU A 127 7.27 -1.81 -2.72
N GLY A 128 6.63 -2.38 -1.71
CA GLY A 128 5.27 -2.93 -1.81
C GLY A 128 4.26 -1.88 -2.28
N SER A 129 4.22 -0.74 -1.60
CA SER A 129 3.32 0.37 -1.96
C SER A 129 3.64 0.92 -3.37
N TYR A 130 4.93 1.04 -3.73
CA TYR A 130 5.34 1.48 -5.07
C TYR A 130 4.91 0.50 -6.17
N MET A 131 4.98 -0.82 -5.93
CA MET A 131 4.49 -1.84 -6.86
C MET A 131 2.97 -1.77 -7.06
N VAL A 132 2.21 -1.61 -5.97
CA VAL A 132 0.75 -1.47 -6.02
C VAL A 132 0.35 -0.21 -6.80
N ALA A 133 1.07 0.90 -6.63
CA ALA A 133 0.84 2.14 -7.37
C ALA A 133 1.05 1.96 -8.88
N TRP A 134 2.14 1.30 -9.30
CA TRP A 134 2.37 0.94 -10.70
C TRP A 134 1.23 0.10 -11.29
N TYR A 135 0.81 -0.93 -10.55
CA TYR A 135 -0.29 -1.80 -10.93
C TYR A 135 -1.60 -1.02 -11.08
N GLY A 136 -1.92 -0.16 -10.11
CA GLY A 136 -3.12 0.67 -10.10
C GLY A 136 -3.21 1.61 -11.29
N ILE A 137 -2.13 2.32 -11.63
CA ILE A 137 -2.08 3.19 -12.82
C ILE A 137 -2.32 2.39 -14.10
N ARG A 138 -1.71 1.21 -14.21
CA ARG A 138 -1.89 0.36 -15.40
C ARG A 138 -3.32 -0.17 -15.50
N MET A 139 -3.91 -0.62 -14.39
CA MET A 139 -5.28 -1.12 -14.37
C MET A 139 -6.28 0.00 -14.69
N ASN A 140 -6.13 1.18 -14.07
CA ASN A 140 -7.02 2.32 -14.29
C ASN A 140 -6.96 2.83 -15.74
N THR A 141 -5.78 3.00 -16.31
CA THR A 141 -5.66 3.44 -17.72
C THR A 141 -6.32 2.46 -18.69
N LYS A 142 -6.18 1.15 -18.45
CA LYS A 142 -6.85 0.11 -19.24
C LYS A 142 -8.36 0.11 -19.02
N ALA A 143 -8.84 0.22 -17.79
CA ALA A 143 -10.26 0.28 -17.47
C ALA A 143 -10.93 1.52 -18.08
N ASN A 144 -10.33 2.71 -17.95
CA ASN A 144 -10.89 3.97 -18.44
C ASN A 144 -11.21 3.95 -19.94
N SER A 145 -10.27 3.46 -20.77
CA SER A 145 -10.51 3.32 -22.22
C SER A 145 -11.67 2.38 -22.55
N ARG A 146 -11.87 1.33 -21.77
CA ARG A 146 -12.96 0.34 -21.95
C ARG A 146 -14.29 0.88 -21.44
N THR A 147 -14.28 1.58 -20.32
CA THR A 147 -15.43 2.28 -19.76
C THR A 147 -15.94 3.33 -20.74
N ALA A 148 -15.05 4.11 -21.36
CA ALA A 148 -15.38 5.10 -22.38
C ALA A 148 -15.95 4.47 -23.66
N PHE A 149 -15.48 3.29 -24.07
CA PHE A 149 -16.05 2.59 -25.21
C PHE A 149 -17.43 1.99 -24.88
N ALA A 150 -17.56 1.39 -23.70
CA ALA A 150 -18.81 0.79 -23.24
C ALA A 150 -19.92 1.81 -22.98
N SER A 151 -19.59 3.06 -22.67
CA SER A 151 -20.59 4.12 -22.48
C SER A 151 -21.33 4.47 -23.77
N LEU A 152 -20.71 4.24 -24.94
CA LEU A 152 -21.35 4.41 -26.25
C LEU A 152 -22.49 3.41 -26.49
N GLU A 153 -22.50 2.27 -25.79
CA GLU A 153 -23.56 1.26 -25.92
C GLU A 153 -24.85 1.62 -25.17
N GLY A 154 -24.85 2.71 -24.38
CA GLY A 154 -26.02 3.15 -23.60
C GLY A 154 -26.43 2.20 -22.45
N LYS A 155 -25.54 1.28 -22.03
CA LYS A 155 -25.80 0.29 -20.97
C LYS A 155 -25.09 0.70 -19.67
N PRO A 156 -25.76 1.42 -18.74
CA PRO A 156 -25.11 2.00 -17.56
C PRO A 156 -24.50 0.93 -16.63
N LEU A 157 -25.16 -0.22 -16.46
CA LEU A 157 -24.64 -1.32 -15.63
C LEU A 157 -23.33 -1.88 -16.19
N LYS A 158 -23.17 -1.91 -17.51
CA LYS A 158 -21.92 -2.38 -18.15
C LYS A 158 -20.77 -1.43 -17.82
N VAL A 159 -21.00 -0.13 -17.91
CA VAL A 159 -20.02 0.92 -17.58
C VAL A 159 -19.61 0.83 -16.11
N LEU A 160 -20.59 0.72 -15.21
CA LEU A 160 -20.36 0.58 -13.78
C LEU A 160 -19.53 -0.66 -13.43
N ASN A 161 -19.88 -1.82 -14.01
CA ASN A 161 -19.21 -3.09 -13.71
C ASN A 161 -17.72 -3.08 -14.09
N ILE A 162 -17.32 -2.34 -15.14
CA ILE A 162 -15.90 -2.20 -15.51
C ILE A 162 -15.14 -1.44 -14.43
N GLY A 163 -15.73 -0.34 -13.93
CA GLY A 163 -15.15 0.43 -12.82
C GLY A 163 -15.05 -0.39 -11.54
N LEU A 164 -16.10 -1.17 -11.21
CA LEU A 164 -16.11 -2.04 -10.05
C LEU A 164 -15.07 -3.17 -10.15
N ASP A 165 -14.98 -3.85 -11.30
CA ASP A 165 -13.97 -4.90 -11.52
C ASP A 165 -12.54 -4.34 -11.42
N ALA A 166 -12.32 -3.12 -11.89
CA ALA A 166 -11.04 -2.43 -11.73
C ALA A 166 -10.74 -2.04 -10.29
N GLY A 167 -11.72 -1.45 -9.59
CA GLY A 167 -11.59 -1.08 -8.18
C GLY A 167 -11.33 -2.28 -7.28
N MET A 168 -12.07 -3.38 -7.47
CA MET A 168 -11.85 -4.64 -6.75
C MET A 168 -10.47 -5.21 -7.01
N SER A 169 -10.00 -5.18 -8.26
CA SER A 169 -8.66 -5.67 -8.62
C SER A 169 -7.54 -4.92 -7.89
N ILE A 170 -7.63 -3.59 -7.85
CA ILE A 170 -6.63 -2.74 -7.20
C ILE A 170 -6.74 -2.87 -5.67
N GLY A 171 -7.95 -2.81 -5.12
CA GLY A 171 -8.18 -2.85 -3.68
C GLY A 171 -7.76 -4.17 -3.04
N VAL A 172 -8.11 -5.31 -3.66
CA VAL A 172 -7.69 -6.61 -3.14
C VAL A 172 -6.17 -6.77 -3.23
N LEU A 173 -5.54 -6.31 -4.31
CA LEU A 173 -4.08 -6.37 -4.45
C LEU A 173 -3.37 -5.47 -3.42
N LEU A 174 -3.92 -4.28 -3.14
CA LEU A 174 -3.40 -3.37 -2.10
C LEU A 174 -3.43 -4.04 -0.72
N VAL A 175 -4.60 -4.52 -0.29
CA VAL A 175 -4.78 -5.16 1.03
C VAL A 175 -4.00 -6.46 1.16
N SER A 176 -3.65 -7.11 0.04
CA SER A 176 -2.86 -8.34 0.06
C SER A 176 -1.35 -8.10 0.12
N VAL A 177 -0.89 -6.90 -0.22
CA VAL A 177 0.53 -6.53 -0.27
C VAL A 177 0.94 -5.70 0.96
N GLU A 178 0.03 -4.86 1.45
CA GLU A 178 0.19 -4.07 2.69
C GLU A 178 -0.25 -4.86 3.92
#